data_AF-A0A7S3ATT1-F1
#
_entry.id   AF-A0A7S3ATT1-F1
#
_cell.length_a   1.000
_cell.length_b   1.000
_cell.length_c   1.000
_cell.angle_alpha   90.00
_cell.angle_beta   90.00
_cell.angle_gamma   90.00
#
_symmetry.space_group_name_H-M   'P 1'
#
loop_
_entity.id
_entity.type
_entity.pdbx_description
1 polymer ?
#
loop_
_entity_poly.entity_id
_entity_poly.type
_entity_poly.pdbx_seq_one_letter_code
_entity_poly.pdbx_strand_id
1 'polypeptide(L)'
;CRAVPRLGHKNGLPPLLLPKGRHESQAMFRARLDAAAVCAIIIPQSQHESEDQFRRRLSVQMMCDETLCVLPFNPALESSEDFEDRLCRLLPSEERFSRAWESKASRNSRQTSRVSARGSSRLSSVGAFRP
;
A
#
# COMPACT_ATOMS: atom_id res chain seq x y z
N CYS A 1 1.63 1.60 26.31
CA CYS A 1 2.01 1.09 24.96
C CYS A 1 0.81 0.40 24.34
N ARG A 2 0.16 0.99 23.33
CA ARG A 2 -0.99 0.34 22.66
C ARG A 2 -0.46 -0.68 21.66
N ALA A 3 -0.70 -1.96 21.92
CA ALA A 3 -0.43 -3.04 20.98
C ALA A 3 -1.32 -2.86 19.75
N VAL A 4 -0.70 -2.78 18.58
CA VAL A 4 -1.41 -2.83 17.29
C VAL A 4 -1.81 -4.29 17.09
N PRO A 5 -3.08 -4.62 16.84
CA PRO A 5 -3.48 -5.99 16.56
C PRO A 5 -2.73 -6.46 15.31
N ARG A 6 -1.84 -7.45 15.46
CA ARG A 6 -1.28 -8.16 14.31
C ARG A 6 -2.42 -9.00 13.77
N LEU A 7 -3.01 -8.57 12.66
CA LEU A 7 -3.76 -9.47 11.79
C LEU A 7 -2.72 -10.51 11.36
N GLY A 8 -2.70 -11.64 12.06
CA GLY A 8 -1.79 -12.73 11.77
C GLY A 8 -2.18 -13.35 10.44
N HIS A 9 -1.18 -13.64 9.61
CA HIS A 9 -1.34 -14.53 8.45
C HIS A 9 -2.09 -15.78 8.89
N LYS A 10 -3.05 -16.24 8.09
CA LYS A 10 -3.89 -17.40 8.43
C LYS A 10 -3.06 -18.65 8.73
N ASN A 11 -1.83 -18.71 8.20
CA ASN A 11 -0.90 -19.82 8.34
C ASN A 11 0.15 -19.61 9.46
N GLY A 12 0.12 -18.50 10.20
CA GLY A 12 1.06 -18.19 11.28
C GLY A 12 2.49 -17.86 10.83
N LEU A 13 2.78 -17.89 9.52
CA LEU A 13 4.08 -17.55 8.96
C LEU A 13 4.21 -16.03 8.74
N PRO A 14 5.39 -15.44 9.02
CA PRO A 14 5.61 -14.03 8.70
C PRO A 14 5.58 -13.79 7.17
N PRO A 15 5.14 -12.60 6.72
CA PRO A 15 5.18 -12.25 5.31
C PRO A 15 6.61 -12.22 4.79
N LEU A 16 6.81 -12.65 3.53
CA LEU A 16 8.08 -12.45 2.84
C LEU A 16 8.20 -10.99 2.39
N LEU A 17 9.05 -10.23 3.09
CA LEU A 17 9.32 -8.84 2.77
C LEU A 17 10.47 -8.74 1.76
N LEU A 18 10.13 -8.44 0.51
CA LEU A 18 11.12 -8.16 -0.53
C LEU A 18 11.63 -6.71 -0.43
N PRO A 19 12.92 -6.45 -0.70
CA PRO A 19 13.48 -5.10 -0.67
C PRO A 19 12.79 -4.17 -1.68
N LYS A 20 13.01 -2.87 -1.54
CA LYS A 20 12.49 -1.87 -2.48
C LYS A 20 13.06 -2.13 -3.88
N GLY A 21 12.18 -2.18 -4.88
CA GLY A 21 12.60 -2.32 -6.28
C GLY A 21 13.28 -1.05 -6.81
N ARG A 22 14.22 -1.19 -7.76
CA ARG A 22 14.89 -0.04 -8.40
C ARG A 22 13.91 0.93 -9.08
N HIS A 23 12.84 0.40 -9.65
CA HIS A 23 11.80 1.14 -10.38
C HIS A 23 10.57 1.46 -9.53
N GLU A 24 10.59 1.07 -8.26
CA GLU A 24 9.50 1.27 -7.32
C GLU A 24 9.67 2.62 -6.61
N SER A 25 8.66 3.49 -6.71
CA SER A 25 8.69 4.76 -5.98
C SER A 25 8.58 4.53 -4.46
N GLN A 26 9.02 5.51 -3.67
CA GLN A 26 8.94 5.39 -2.21
C GLN A 26 7.50 5.23 -1.70
N ALA A 27 6.53 5.84 -2.40
CA ALA A 27 5.12 5.71 -2.10
C ALA A 27 4.62 4.28 -2.36
N MET A 28 5.00 3.70 -3.50
CA MET A 28 4.62 2.33 -3.88
C MET A 28 5.25 1.28 -2.96
N PHE A 29 6.50 1.48 -2.54
CA PHE A 29 7.13 0.63 -1.54
C PHE A 29 6.38 0.63 -0.21
N ARG A 30 5.95 1.80 0.28
CA ARG A 30 5.15 1.90 1.51
C ARG A 30 3.80 1.18 1.36
N ALA A 31 3.10 1.38 0.25
CA ALA A 31 1.85 0.70 -0.02
C ALA A 31 2.02 -0.83 -0.03
N ARG A 32 3.12 -1.34 -0.57
CA ARG A 32 3.45 -2.77 -0.55
C ARG A 32 3.74 -3.30 0.85
N LEU A 33 4.44 -2.53 1.69
CA LEU A 33 4.66 -2.90 3.09
C LEU A 33 3.33 -3.00 3.86
N ASP A 34 2.40 -2.07 3.61
CA ASP A 34 1.07 -2.12 4.22
C ASP A 34 0.26 -3.35 3.75
N ALA A 35 0.39 -3.73 2.48
CA ALA A 35 -0.25 -4.91 1.92
C ALA A 35 0.39 -6.24 2.41
N ALA A 36 1.70 -6.24 2.71
CA ALA A 36 2.38 -7.40 3.28
C ALA A 36 1.85 -7.79 4.68
N ALA A 37 1.08 -6.93 5.34
CA ALA A 37 0.37 -7.29 6.57
C ALA A 37 -0.76 -8.32 6.35
N VAL A 38 -1.21 -8.54 5.11
CA VAL A 38 -2.30 -9.47 4.79
C VAL A 38 -1.97 -10.45 3.67
N CYS A 39 -0.88 -10.23 2.92
CA CYS A 39 -0.44 -11.13 1.85
C CYS A 39 0.85 -11.86 2.26
N ALA A 40 1.03 -13.11 1.81
CA ALA A 40 2.26 -13.85 2.10
C ALA A 40 3.46 -13.32 1.30
N ILE A 41 3.25 -12.95 0.03
CA ILE A 41 4.27 -12.44 -0.88
C ILE A 41 3.69 -11.37 -1.79
N ILE A 42 4.46 -10.31 -2.02
CA ILE A 42 4.13 -9.27 -3.01
C ILE A 42 5.40 -8.90 -3.76
N ILE A 43 5.40 -9.14 -5.06
CA ILE A 43 6.52 -8.80 -5.95
C ILE A 43 6.56 -7.27 -6.15
N PRO A 44 7.74 -6.61 -6.02
CA PRO A 44 7.91 -5.19 -6.29
C PRO A 44 7.46 -4.78 -7.69
N GLN A 45 7.31 -3.47 -7.90
CA GLN A 45 7.04 -2.91 -9.23
C GLN A 45 8.14 -3.29 -10.23
N SER A 46 7.74 -3.79 -11.41
CA SER A 46 8.68 -4.12 -12.49
C SER A 46 9.08 -2.86 -13.28
N GLN A 47 10.15 -2.95 -14.07
CA GLN A 47 10.59 -1.82 -14.92
C GLN A 47 9.61 -1.48 -16.05
N HIS A 48 8.75 -2.42 -16.43
CA HIS A 48 7.78 -2.27 -17.52
C HIS A 48 6.37 -1.99 -17.01
N GLU A 49 6.18 -2.02 -15.69
CA GLU A 49 4.90 -1.83 -15.03
C GLU A 49 4.75 -0.37 -14.61
N SER A 50 3.69 0.28 -15.09
CA SER A 50 3.36 1.64 -14.65
C SER A 50 2.92 1.66 -13.18
N GLU A 51 2.99 2.81 -12.51
CA GLU A 51 2.50 2.90 -11.12
C GLU A 51 1.02 2.51 -11.01
N ASP A 52 0.20 2.84 -12.00
CA ASP A 52 -1.22 2.53 -11.99
C ASP A 52 -1.47 1.02 -12.16
N GLN A 53 -0.73 0.36 -13.06
CA GLN A 53 -0.75 -1.10 -13.18
C GLN A 53 -0.31 -1.76 -11.86
N PHE A 54 0.75 -1.24 -11.23
CA PHE A 54 1.22 -1.73 -9.94
C PHE A 54 0.15 -1.57 -8.84
N ARG A 55 -0.52 -0.41 -8.77
CA ARG A 55 -1.62 -0.17 -7.80
C ARG A 55 -2.80 -1.10 -8.00
N ARG A 56 -3.19 -1.35 -9.27
CA ARG A 56 -4.24 -2.31 -9.60
C ARG A 56 -3.84 -3.72 -9.17
N ARG A 57 -2.65 -4.17 -9.55
CA ARG A 57 -2.11 -5.47 -9.13
C ARG A 57 -2.05 -5.61 -7.62
N LEU A 58 -1.61 -4.57 -6.91
CA LEU A 58 -1.56 -4.56 -5.45
C LEU A 58 -2.96 -4.70 -4.83
N SER A 59 -3.96 -4.02 -5.40
CA SER A 59 -5.36 -4.13 -4.97
C SER A 59 -5.89 -5.55 -5.16
N VAL A 60 -5.64 -6.15 -6.32
CA VAL A 60 -6.02 -7.55 -6.62
C VAL A 60 -5.33 -8.52 -5.66
N GLN A 61 -4.02 -8.36 -5.46
CA GLN A 61 -3.21 -9.18 -4.54
C GLN A 61 -3.76 -9.20 -3.11
N MET A 62 -4.33 -8.09 -2.65
CA MET A 62 -4.94 -7.98 -1.31
C MET A 62 -6.33 -8.62 -1.22
N MET A 63 -6.96 -8.92 -2.36
CA MET A 63 -8.28 -9.56 -2.44
C MET A 63 -8.19 -11.06 -2.72
N CYS A 64 -7.08 -11.51 -3.31
CA CYS A 64 -6.80 -12.92 -3.54
C CYS A 64 -6.43 -13.65 -2.24
N ASP A 65 -6.51 -14.99 -2.27
CA ASP A 65 -6.04 -15.82 -1.16
C ASP A 65 -4.55 -15.60 -0.88
N GLU A 66 -4.15 -15.76 0.39
CA GLU A 66 -2.81 -15.42 0.87
C GLU A 66 -1.68 -16.16 0.13
N THR A 67 -2.00 -17.29 -0.51
CA THR A 67 -1.07 -18.13 -1.27
C THR A 67 -0.90 -17.70 -2.72
N LEU A 68 -1.82 -16.92 -3.28
CA LEU A 68 -1.74 -16.51 -4.67
C LEU A 68 -0.82 -15.30 -4.81
N CYS A 69 0.21 -15.42 -5.66
CA CYS A 69 1.08 -14.31 -6.03
C CYS A 69 0.70 -13.78 -7.41
N VAL A 70 0.25 -12.52 -7.47
CA VAL A 70 -0.06 -11.86 -8.74
C VAL A 70 1.23 -11.33 -9.36
N LEU A 71 1.58 -11.86 -10.53
CA LEU A 71 2.81 -11.51 -11.23
C LEU A 71 2.74 -10.11 -11.87
N PRO A 72 3.86 -9.35 -11.88
CA PRO A 72 3.94 -8.07 -12.57
C PRO A 72 3.69 -8.18 -14.07
N PHE A 73 3.31 -7.06 -14.68
CA PHE A 73 3.20 -6.96 -16.14
C PHE A 73 4.56 -7.25 -16.82
N ASN A 74 4.52 -8.11 -17.85
CA ASN A 74 5.68 -8.41 -18.70
C ASN A 74 5.30 -8.32 -20.19
N PRO A 75 5.76 -7.29 -20.91
CA PRO A 75 5.41 -7.08 -22.32
C PRO A 75 5.97 -8.16 -23.26
N ALA A 76 6.90 -9.00 -22.81
CA ALA A 76 7.41 -10.13 -23.60
C ALA A 76 6.46 -11.36 -23.56
N LEU A 77 5.52 -11.40 -22.62
CA LEU A 77 4.62 -12.55 -22.41
C LEU A 77 3.15 -12.21 -22.62
N GLU A 78 2.75 -10.96 -22.38
CA GLU A 78 1.35 -10.53 -22.45
C GLU A 78 1.25 -9.09 -22.95
N SER A 79 0.15 -8.75 -23.62
CA SER A 79 -0.18 -7.35 -23.93
C SER A 79 -0.69 -6.63 -22.67
N SER A 80 -0.77 -5.29 -22.72
CA SER A 80 -1.38 -4.55 -21.59
C SER A 80 -2.86 -4.88 -21.40
N GLU A 81 -3.56 -5.26 -22.46
CA GLU A 81 -4.96 -5.67 -22.39
C GLU A 81 -5.06 -7.04 -21.71
N ASP A 82 -4.25 -8.02 -22.14
CA ASP A 82 -4.18 -9.36 -21.53
C ASP A 82 -3.85 -9.29 -20.04
N PHE A 83 -2.97 -8.37 -19.65
CA PHE A 83 -2.63 -8.12 -18.25
C PHE A 83 -3.84 -7.67 -17.43
N GLU A 84 -4.59 -6.69 -17.92
CA GLU A 84 -5.79 -6.20 -17.23
C GLU A 84 -6.88 -7.29 -17.19
N ASP A 85 -7.04 -8.04 -18.28
CA ASP A 85 -7.92 -9.20 -18.38
C ASP A 85 -7.58 -10.26 -17.32
N ARG A 86 -6.28 -10.55 -17.16
CA ARG A 86 -5.77 -11.45 -16.13
C ARG A 86 -6.08 -10.92 -14.73
N LEU A 87 -5.90 -9.62 -14.46
CA LEU A 87 -6.27 -9.02 -13.18
C LEU A 87 -7.78 -9.14 -12.89
N CYS A 88 -8.63 -8.89 -13.89
CA CYS A 88 -10.08 -8.99 -13.77
C CYS A 88 -10.54 -10.41 -13.41
N ARG A 89 -9.95 -11.44 -14.02
CA ARG A 89 -10.28 -12.85 -13.73
C ARG A 89 -9.89 -13.29 -12.32
N LEU A 90 -8.96 -12.58 -11.68
CA LEU A 90 -8.51 -12.85 -10.32
C LEU A 90 -9.36 -12.14 -9.25
N LEU A 91 -10.19 -11.18 -9.64
CA LEU A 91 -11.11 -10.52 -8.72
C LEU A 91 -12.19 -11.53 -8.27
N PRO A 92 -12.37 -11.76 -6.96
CA PRO A 92 -13.54 -12.48 -6.48
C PRO A 92 -14.82 -11.71 -6.87
N SER A 93 -15.95 -12.40 -7.01
CA SER A 93 -17.23 -11.79 -7.39
C SER A 93 -17.55 -10.54 -6.54
N GLU A 94 -18.26 -9.58 -7.15
CA GLU A 94 -18.38 -8.16 -6.74
C GLU A 94 -18.57 -7.87 -5.24
N GLU A 95 -19.16 -8.78 -4.47
CA GLU A 95 -19.44 -8.60 -3.04
C GLU A 95 -18.18 -8.36 -2.17
N ARG A 96 -17.00 -8.82 -2.59
CA ARG A 96 -15.75 -8.63 -1.83
C ARG A 96 -15.01 -7.33 -2.18
N PHE A 97 -15.29 -6.74 -3.34
CA PHE A 97 -14.60 -5.56 -3.88
C PHE A 97 -14.84 -4.29 -3.04
N SER A 98 -16.08 -4.04 -2.63
CA SER A 98 -16.46 -2.82 -1.91
C SER A 98 -15.92 -2.74 -0.48
N ARG A 99 -15.77 -3.87 0.22
CA ARG A 99 -15.35 -3.90 1.64
C ARG A 99 -13.86 -3.62 1.84
N ALA A 100 -13.00 -4.01 0.88
CA ALA A 100 -11.55 -3.94 1.03
C ALA A 100 -10.98 -2.53 0.82
N TRP A 101 -11.59 -1.73 -0.06
CA TRP A 101 -11.07 -0.42 -0.46
C TRP A 101 -11.53 0.73 0.46
N GLU A 102 -12.83 0.80 0.79
CA GLU A 102 -13.40 1.89 1.60
C GLU A 102 -12.83 1.94 3.03
N SER A 103 -12.53 0.77 3.60
CA SER A 103 -12.01 0.65 4.96
C SER A 103 -10.58 1.19 5.13
N LYS A 104 -9.78 1.27 4.05
CA LYS A 104 -8.35 1.61 4.11
C LYS A 104 -8.04 3.01 3.57
N ALA A 105 -8.74 3.47 2.54
CA ALA A 105 -8.66 4.87 2.09
C ALA A 105 -9.06 5.87 3.20
N SER A 106 -10.01 5.50 4.06
CA SER A 106 -10.47 6.32 5.19
C SER A 106 -9.41 6.51 6.29
N ARG A 107 -8.43 5.61 6.43
CA ARG A 107 -7.33 5.77 7.41
C ARG A 107 -6.25 6.75 6.94
N ASN A 108 -5.97 6.81 5.64
CA ASN A 108 -5.01 7.77 5.09
C ASN A 108 -5.49 9.23 5.18
N SER A 109 -6.80 9.47 5.13
CA SER A 109 -7.39 10.80 5.27
C SER A 109 -7.28 11.38 6.70
N ARG A 110 -7.18 10.53 7.74
CA ARG A 110 -7.06 10.99 9.14
C ARG A 110 -5.63 11.21 9.60
N GLN A 111 -4.62 10.83 8.81
CA GLN A 111 -3.22 10.99 9.17
C GLN A 111 -2.66 12.37 8.74
N THR A 112 -3.20 12.97 7.67
CA THR A 112 -2.75 14.28 7.14
C THR A 112 -3.25 15.47 7.97
N SER A 113 -4.33 15.32 8.73
CA SER A 113 -4.86 16.40 9.59
C SER A 113 -4.08 16.62 10.88
N ARG A 114 -3.19 15.68 11.28
CA ARG A 114 -2.42 15.79 12.53
C ARG A 114 -1.04 16.44 12.39
N VAL A 115 -0.53 16.59 11.16
CA VAL A 115 0.80 17.19 10.94
C VAL A 115 0.71 18.72 10.73
N SER A 116 -0.43 19.26 10.32
CA SER A 116 -0.60 20.71 10.13
C SER A 116 -0.83 21.52 11.41
N ALA A 117 -0.97 20.89 12.59
CA ALA A 117 -1.32 21.59 13.84
C ALA A 117 -0.13 21.92 14.77
N ARG A 118 1.13 21.75 14.34
CA ARG A 118 2.32 22.06 15.17
C ARG A 118 3.39 22.92 14.50
N GLY A 119 3.02 23.71 13.50
CA GLY A 119 3.95 24.61 12.82
C GLY A 119 3.33 25.97 12.56
N SER A 120 3.12 26.79 13.59
CA SER A 120 3.07 28.26 13.49
C SER A 120 2.84 28.88 14.85
N SER A 121 3.89 29.51 15.39
CA SER A 121 3.86 30.76 16.18
C SER A 121 5.26 31.02 16.75
N ARG A 122 6.09 31.69 15.96
CA ARG A 122 7.28 32.42 16.46
C ARG A 122 7.04 33.89 16.12
N LEU A 123 7.50 34.77 17.03
CA LEU A 123 7.57 36.25 16.99
C LEU A 123 6.32 36.93 17.57
N SER A 124 6.33 37.89 18.51
CA SER A 124 7.35 38.89 18.90
C SER A 124 7.01 39.56 20.26
N SER A 125 8.01 40.13 20.97
CA SER A 125 8.01 41.31 21.90
C SER A 125 9.09 41.08 22.96
N VAL A 126 10.25 41.77 23.00
CA VAL A 126 10.61 43.18 23.27
C VAL A 126 10.25 43.68 24.68
N GLY A 127 11.30 43.94 25.48
CA GLY A 127 11.29 44.69 26.76
C GLY A 127 11.06 43.83 28.01
N ALA A 128 11.68 44.05 29.18
CA ALA A 128 12.66 45.03 29.63
C ALA A 128 13.20 44.56 31.01
N PHE A 129 14.43 44.99 31.29
CA PHE A 129 15.05 45.38 32.57
C PHE A 129 14.62 44.80 33.96
N ARG A 130 15.70 44.50 34.71
CA ARG A 130 15.94 44.26 36.15
C ARG A 130 15.21 45.19 37.15
N PRO A 131 15.16 44.89 38.47
CA PRO A 131 16.31 44.60 39.37
C PRO A 131 16.50 43.14 39.78
#